data_AF-A0A0S8CXQ3-F1
#
_entry.id   AF-A0A0S8CXQ3-F1
#
_cell.length_a   1.000
_cell.length_b   1.000
_cell.length_c   1.000
_cell.angle_alpha   90.00
_cell.angle_beta   90.00
_cell.angle_gamma   90.00
#
_symmetry.space_group_name_H-M   'P 1'
#
loop_
_entity.id
_entity.type
_entity.pdbx_description
1 polymer ?
#
loop_
_entity_poly.entity_id
_entity_poly.type
_entity_poly.pdbx_seq_one_letter_code
_entity_poly.pdbx_strand_id
1 'polypeptide(L)' 'MTFSCKNFDFNAENCMKLNSDCIPGRPGCVLEGKVKFSEDIEKRLKELEEAKMERKKKRRRP' A
#
# COMPACT_ATOMS: atom_id res chain seq x y z
N MET A 1 -6.61 1.49 -20.99
CA MET A 1 -6.16 2.75 -20.33
C MET A 1 -4.92 2.43 -19.50
N THR A 2 -3.80 3.08 -19.78
CA THR A 2 -2.56 2.94 -19.01
C THR A 2 -2.54 3.96 -17.87
N PHE A 3 -2.49 3.50 -16.63
CA PHE A 3 -2.41 4.36 -15.45
C PHE A 3 -0.94 4.53 -15.05
N SER A 4 -0.43 5.77 -15.10
CA SER A 4 0.93 6.10 -14.66
C SER A 4 0.87 6.89 -13.35
N CYS A 5 1.30 6.27 -12.26
CA CYS A 5 1.36 6.93 -10.96
C CYS A 5 2.60 7.81 -10.87
N LYS A 6 2.44 9.12 -10.63
CA LYS A 6 3.55 10.06 -10.43
C LYS A 6 4.47 9.74 -9.23
N ASN A 7 4.01 8.89 -8.33
CA ASN A 7 4.75 8.51 -7.13
C ASN A 7 5.41 7.13 -7.27
N PHE A 8 5.27 6.47 -8.42
CA PHE A 8 5.89 5.17 -8.67
C PHE A 8 7.33 5.39 -9.13
N ASP A 9 8.28 4.80 -8.42
CA ASP A 9 9.67 4.79 -8.81
C ASP A 9 9.93 3.57 -9.71
N PHE A 10 10.36 3.82 -10.95
CA PHE A 10 10.63 2.75 -11.92
C PHE A 10 11.95 2.02 -11.66
N ASN A 11 12.86 2.59 -10.84
CA ASN A 11 14.16 1.98 -10.58
C ASN A 11 14.10 1.01 -9.40
N ALA A 12 13.39 1.40 -8.33
CA ALA A 12 13.27 0.68 -7.08
C ALA A 12 11.89 0.01 -6.91
N GLU A 13 11.01 0.12 -7.90
CA GLU A 13 9.65 -0.45 -7.94
C GLU A 13 8.81 -0.11 -6.70
N ASN A 14 9.06 1.05 -6.10
CA ASN A 14 8.49 1.47 -4.83
C ASN A 14 7.62 2.73 -4.98
N CYS A 15 6.89 3.05 -3.90
CA CYS A 15 6.11 4.27 -3.85
C CYS A 15 6.91 5.37 -3.14
N MET A 16 7.41 6.35 -3.89
CA MET A 16 8.16 7.51 -3.37
C MET A 16 7.37 8.33 -2.34
N LYS A 17 6.03 8.36 -2.46
CA LYS A 17 5.18 9.08 -1.51
C LYS A 17 5.14 8.40 -0.14
N LEU A 18 5.24 7.08 -0.11
CA LEU A 18 5.06 6.27 1.09
C LEU A 18 6.35 5.59 1.55
N ASN A 19 7.45 5.75 0.80
CA ASN A 19 8.77 5.17 1.02
C ASN A 19 8.71 3.67 1.37
N SER A 20 7.90 2.92 0.63
CA SER A 20 7.75 1.47 0.80
C SER A 20 7.24 0.84 -0.50
N ASP A 21 7.08 -0.49 -0.51
CA ASP A 21 6.52 -1.25 -1.62
C ASP A 21 5.28 -0.60 -2.24
N CYS A 22 5.28 -0.49 -3.57
CA CYS A 22 4.18 0.08 -4.32
C CYS A 22 3.07 -0.95 -4.50
N ILE A 23 2.12 -0.98 -3.56
CA ILE A 23 0.92 -1.82 -3.67
C ILE A 23 -0.26 -0.94 -4.09
N PRO A 24 -0.89 -1.21 -5.26
CA PRO A 24 -2.09 -0.50 -5.68
C PRO A 24 -3.22 -0.65 -4.66
N GLY A 25 -3.91 0.44 -4.34
CA GLY A 25 -5.06 0.42 -3.41
C GLY A 25 -4.73 0.49 -1.93
N ARG A 26 -3.45 0.53 -1.55
CA ARG A 26 -3.07 0.64 -0.13
C ARG A 26 -3.47 1.97 0.52
N PRO A 27 -3.58 2.00 1.86
CA PRO A 27 -3.74 3.25 2.61
C PRO A 27 -2.75 4.35 2.16
N GLY A 28 -3.27 5.43 1.57
CA GLY A 28 -2.52 6.56 1.03
C GLY A 28 -2.19 6.50 -0.47
N CYS A 29 -2.59 5.43 -1.17
CA CYS A 29 -2.48 5.29 -2.63
C CYS A 29 -3.50 6.18 -3.34
N VAL A 30 -3.13 6.71 -4.51
CA VAL A 30 -4.03 7.57 -5.30
C VAL A 30 -5.24 6.83 -5.89
N LEU A 31 -5.18 5.50 -5.91
CA LEU A 31 -6.23 4.59 -6.38
C LEU A 31 -7.11 4.02 -5.25
N GLU A 32 -6.80 4.36 -3.99
CA GLU A 32 -7.60 3.94 -2.84
C GLU A 32 -9.08 4.36 -3.04
N GLY A 33 -9.99 3.39 -2.97
CA GLY A 33 -11.43 3.60 -3.14
C GLY A 33 -11.90 3.97 -4.55
N LYS A 34 -11.01 4.08 -5.54
CA LYS A 34 -11.37 4.51 -6.91
C LYS A 34 -11.53 3.37 -7.90
N VAL A 35 -10.86 2.24 -7.64
CA VAL A 35 -10.88 1.07 -8.52
C VAL A 35 -11.02 -0.19 -7.68
N LYS A 36 -11.66 -1.22 -8.26
CA LYS A 36 -11.63 -2.57 -7.71
C LYS A 36 -10.34 -3.24 -8.13
N PHE A 37 -9.65 -3.82 -7.16
CA PHE A 37 -8.46 -4.62 -7.41
C PHE A 37 -8.84 -6.11 -7.42
N SER A 38 -7.95 -6.93 -7.96
CA SER A 38 -8.08 -8.38 -7.86
C SER A 38 -7.90 -8.83 -6.41
N GLU A 39 -8.50 -9.98 -6.06
CA GLU A 39 -8.47 -10.55 -4.72
C GLU A 39 -7.04 -10.72 -4.15
N ASP A 40 -6.06 -11.01 -5.01
CA ASP A 40 -4.64 -11.11 -4.62
C ASP A 40 -4.07 -9.80 -4.08
N ILE A 41 -4.41 -8.67 -4.71
CA ILE A 41 -3.96 -7.35 -4.26
C ILE A 41 -4.67 -7.00 -2.95
N GLU A 42 -5.98 -7.24 -2.87
CA GLU A 42 -6.76 -6.99 -1.65
C GLU A 42 -6.21 -7.79 -0.46
N LYS A 43 -5.83 -9.05 -0.67
CA LYS A 43 -5.19 -9.88 0.35
C LYS A 43 -3.88 -9.28 0.84
N ARG A 44 -2.98 -8.89 -0.08
CA ARG A 44 -1.71 -8.23 0.26
C ARG A 44 -1.90 -6.93 1.03
N LEU A 45 -2.93 -6.15 0.68
CA LEU A 45 -3.28 -4.93 1.39
C LEU A 45 -3.68 -5.20 2.83
N LYS A 46 -4.54 -6.19 3.02
CA LYS A 46 -5.02 -6.61 4.34
C LYS A 46 -3.87 -7.06 5.24
N GLU A 47 -2.97 -7.90 4.71
CA GLU A 47 -1.77 -8.34 5.42
C GLU A 47 -0.86 -7.15 5.82
N LEU A 48 -0.72 -6.15 4.93
CA LEU A 48 0.07 -4.95 5.20
C LEU A 48 -0.54 -4.07 6.30
N GLU A 49 -1.88 -3.97 6.35
CA GLU A 49 -2.60 -3.25 7.39
C GLU A 49 -2.51 -3.97 8.74
N GLU A 50 -2.71 -5.29 8.76
CA GLU A 50 -2.57 -6.12 9.96
C GLU A 50 -1.16 -6.01 10.54
N ALA A 51 -0.12 -6.09 9.70
CA ALA A 51 1.27 -5.90 10.12
C ALA A 51 1.52 -4.49 10.71
N LYS A 52 0.90 -3.44 10.16
CA LYS A 52 0.98 -2.09 10.72
C LYS A 52 0.26 -1.99 12.07
N MET A 53 -0.90 -2.60 12.20
CA MET A 53 -1.70 -2.62 13.43
C MET A 53 -0.98 -3.36 14.56
N GLU A 54 -0.40 -4.53 14.25
CA GLU A 54 0.43 -5.32 15.16
C GLU A 54 1.64 -4.52 15.68
N ARG A 55 2.36 -3.84 14.77
CA ARG A 55 3.48 -2.95 15.14
C ARG A 55 3.03 -1.79 16.04
N LYS A 56 1.87 -1.18 15.76
CA LYS A 56 1.29 -0.12 16.61
C LYS A 56 0.86 -0.67 17.98
N LYS A 57 0.29 -1.87 18.06
CA LYS A 57 -0.08 -2.53 19.32
C LYS A 57 1.15 -2.81 20.17
N LYS A 58 2.23 -3.37 19.59
CA LYS A 58 3.50 -3.60 20.32
C LYS A 58 4.09 -2.32 20.89
N ARG A 59 4.03 -1.19 20.16
CA ARG A 59 4.53 0.12 20.63
C ARG A 59 3.65 0.77 21.70
N ARG A 60 2.42 0.30 21.90
CA ARG A 60 1.45 0.81 22.88
C ARG A 60 1.37 -0.03 24.15
N ARG A 61 2.15 -1.11 24.26
CA ARG A 61 2.25 -1.89 25.50
C ARG A 61 3.12 -1.07 26.46
N PRO A 62 2.58 -0.64 27.63
CA PRO A 62 3.31 0.17 28.60
C PRO A 62 4.51 -0.57 29.18
#